data_AF-A0A2V8LV09-F1
#
_entry.id   AF-A0A2V8LV09-F1
#
_cell.length_a   1.000
_cell.length_b   1.000
_cell.length_c   1.000
_cell.angle_alpha   90.00
_cell.angle_beta   90.00
_cell.angle_gamma   90.00
#
_symmetry.space_group_name_H-M   'P 1'
#
loop_
_entity.id
_entity.type
_entity.pdbx_description
1 polymer ?
#
loop_
_entity_poly.entity_id
_entity_poly.type
_entity_poly.pdbx_seq_one_letter_code
_entity_poly.pdbx_strand_id
1 'polypeptide(L)'
;MNSLGFVYGGRKNLPEAEKVFRQSLEIRRNVFGANHSSVAVAEANLAAILTARSKYGEAETLFVDALQILEKKPGERSLELPSILEAYALLLRLKSAEEASAMEA
;
A
#
# COMPACT_ATOMS: atom_id res chain seq x y z
N MET A 1 -7.21 0.45 18.93
CA MET A 1 -6.94 1.90 18.87
C MET A 1 -6.00 2.16 17.70
N ASN A 2 -6.30 2.82 16.58
CA ASN A 2 -7.51 3.37 15.97
C ASN A 2 -7.19 3.51 14.46
N SER A 3 -7.25 2.43 13.69
CA SER A 3 -6.89 2.43 12.27
C SER A 3 -7.83 3.27 11.38
N LEU A 4 -9.02 3.62 11.90
CA LEU A 4 -9.99 4.48 11.21
C LEU A 4 -9.80 5.98 11.53
N GLY A 5 -9.19 6.32 12.67
CA GLY A 5 -8.99 7.72 13.11
C GLY A 5 -7.94 8.48 12.29
N PHE A 6 -6.92 7.78 11.78
CA PHE A 6 -5.88 8.39 10.93
C PHE A 6 -6.43 8.79 9.55
N VAL A 7 -7.42 8.06 9.04
CA VAL A 7 -7.95 8.23 7.68
C VAL A 7 -8.79 9.52 7.55
N TYR A 8 -9.52 9.93 8.59
CA TYR A 8 -10.35 11.13 8.55
C TYR A 8 -9.64 12.41 8.99
N GLY A 9 -8.75 12.37 9.99
CA GLY A 9 -7.88 13.50 10.34
C GLY A 9 -6.76 13.75 9.30
N GLY A 10 -6.39 12.72 8.54
CA GLY A 10 -5.26 12.72 7.61
C GLY A 10 -5.53 13.27 6.21
N ARG A 11 -6.79 13.53 5.79
CA ARG A 11 -7.10 13.95 4.39
C ARG A 11 -6.31 15.18 3.92
N LYS A 12 -5.95 16.11 4.81
CA LYS A 12 -5.11 17.27 4.49
C LYS A 12 -3.61 16.94 4.36
N ASN A 13 -3.14 15.85 4.97
CA ASN A 13 -1.72 15.49 5.06
C ASN A 13 -1.34 14.26 4.22
N LEU A 14 -2.28 13.65 3.49
CA LEU A 14 -2.00 12.52 2.59
C LEU A 14 -0.96 12.85 1.50
N PRO A 15 -0.93 14.05 0.89
CA PRO A 15 0.09 14.38 -0.10
C PRO A 15 1.51 14.43 0.48
N GLU A 16 1.66 14.95 1.70
CA GLU A 16 2.95 15.03 2.37
C GLU A 16 3.38 13.65 2.87
N ALA A 17 2.43 12.85 3.38
CA ALA A 17 2.67 11.45 3.70
C ALA A 17 3.14 10.68 2.46
N GLU A 18 2.49 10.82 1.30
CA GLU A 18 2.91 10.16 0.06
C GLU A 18 4.38 10.48 -0.28
N LYS A 19 4.80 11.75 -0.19
CA LYS A 19 6.20 12.14 -0.43
C LYS A 19 7.16 11.45 0.54
N VAL A 20 6.86 11.47 1.84
CA VAL A 20 7.70 10.86 2.87
C VAL A 20 7.82 9.35 2.66
N PHE A 21 6.72 8.67 2.33
CA PHE A 21 6.74 7.23 2.07
C PHE A 21 7.47 6.87 0.77
N ARG A 22 7.39 7.69 -0.29
CA ARG A 22 8.22 7.52 -1.50
C ARG A 22 9.71 7.65 -1.21
N GLN A 23 10.12 8.65 -0.43
CA GLN A 23 11.52 8.82 -0.02
C GLN A 23 12.00 7.66 0.85
N SER A 24 11.17 7.21 1.80
CA SER A 24 11.46 6.04 2.65
C SER A 24 11.63 4.77 1.81
N LEU A 25 10.78 4.58 0.80
CA LEU A 25 10.87 3.45 -0.14
C LEU A 25 12.19 3.48 -0.93
N GLU A 26 12.57 4.64 -1.46
CA GLU A 26 13.84 4.80 -2.19
C GLU A 26 15.06 4.48 -1.31
N ILE A 27 15.09 5.02 -0.09
CA ILE A 27 16.15 4.73 0.88
C ILE A 27 16.21 3.22 1.18
N ARG A 28 15.06 2.57 1.42
CA ARG A 28 15.02 1.12 1.71
C ARG A 28 15.46 0.27 0.52
N ARG A 29 15.07 0.66 -0.70
CA ARG A 29 15.55 0.00 -1.94
C ARG A 29 17.07 0.12 -2.08
N ASN A 30 17.63 1.29 -1.77
CA ASN A 30 19.08 1.50 -1.84
C ASN A 30 19.85 0.75 -0.74
N VAL A 31 19.32 0.71 0.49
CA VAL A 31 20.00 0.09 1.65
C VAL A 31 19.90 -1.44 1.63
N PHE A 32 18.72 -1.99 1.35
CA PHE A 32 18.45 -3.42 1.48
C PHE A 32 18.34 -4.17 0.15
N GLY A 33 18.27 -3.45 -0.97
CA GLY A 33 17.97 -4.00 -2.28
C GLY A 33 16.47 -4.23 -2.50
N ALA A 34 16.05 -4.25 -3.77
CA ALA A 34 14.64 -4.28 -4.16
C ALA A 34 13.85 -5.52 -3.69
N ASN A 35 14.52 -6.66 -3.43
CA ASN A 35 13.88 -7.92 -3.04
C ASN A 35 13.86 -8.17 -1.53
N HIS A 36 14.03 -7.14 -0.71
CA HIS A 36 14.02 -7.27 0.74
C HIS A 36 12.61 -7.10 1.31
N SER A 37 12.23 -7.87 2.34
CA SER A 37 10.89 -7.77 2.94
C SER A 37 10.58 -6.38 3.50
N SER A 38 11.61 -5.64 3.95
CA SER A 38 11.44 -4.24 4.35
C SER A 38 11.08 -3.30 3.19
N VAL A 39 11.44 -3.63 1.95
CA VAL A 39 10.98 -2.91 0.74
C VAL A 39 9.52 -3.23 0.49
N ALA A 40 9.13 -4.52 0.54
CA ALA A 40 7.74 -4.93 0.39
C ALA A 40 6.80 -4.23 1.38
N VAL A 41 7.19 -4.14 2.65
CA VAL A 41 6.41 -3.41 3.68
C VAL A 41 6.30 -1.92 3.34
N ALA A 42 7.38 -1.30 2.83
CA ALA A 42 7.34 0.10 2.45
C ALA A 42 6.45 0.35 1.21
N GLU A 43 6.47 -0.55 0.23
CA GLU A 43 5.60 -0.52 -0.95
C GLU A 43 4.13 -0.65 -0.55
N ALA A 44 3.79 -1.61 0.32
CA ALA A 44 2.43 -1.79 0.81
C ALA A 44 1.91 -0.58 1.61
N ASN A 45 2.76 0.07 2.40
CA ASN A 45 2.38 1.28 3.13
C ASN A 45 2.11 2.47 2.17
N LEU A 46 2.94 2.64 1.14
CA LEU A 46 2.70 3.64 0.11
C LEU A 46 1.41 3.34 -0.67
N ALA A 47 1.15 2.06 -0.98
CA ALA A 47 -0.07 1.61 -1.62
C ALA A 47 -1.32 1.95 -0.79
N ALA A 48 -1.28 1.77 0.53
CA ALA A 48 -2.37 2.15 1.41
C ALA A 48 -2.67 3.66 1.39
N ILE A 49 -1.63 4.50 1.33
CA ILE A 49 -1.79 5.96 1.19
C ILE A 49 -2.39 6.34 -0.15
N LEU A 50 -1.91 5.72 -1.24
CA LEU A 50 -2.44 5.93 -2.58
C LEU A 50 -3.91 5.48 -2.69
N THR A 51 -4.28 4.38 -2.01
CA THR A 51 -5.68 3.92 -1.88
C THR A 51 -6.54 4.97 -1.19
N ALA A 52 -6.06 5.57 -0.09
CA ALA A 52 -6.76 6.65 0.60
C ALA A 52 -6.88 7.94 -0.23
N ARG A 53 -6.06 8.08 -1.28
CA ARG A 53 -6.12 9.18 -2.27
C ARG A 53 -6.87 8.80 -3.55
N SER A 54 -7.56 7.66 -3.57
CA SER A 54 -8.27 7.13 -4.76
C SER A 54 -7.38 6.87 -5.97
N LYS A 55 -6.06 6.71 -5.77
CA LYS A 55 -5.11 6.34 -6.83
C LYS A 55 -4.98 4.81 -6.91
N TYR A 56 -6.08 4.12 -7.20
CA TYR A 56 -6.14 2.66 -7.05
C TYR A 56 -5.20 1.91 -8.02
N GLY A 57 -5.00 2.38 -9.25
CA GLY A 57 -4.10 1.70 -10.20
C GLY A 57 -2.62 1.70 -9.76
N GLU A 58 -2.16 2.82 -9.22
CA GLU A 58 -0.78 2.91 -8.69
C GLU A 58 -0.63 2.09 -7.41
N ALA A 59 -1.63 2.14 -6.53
CA ALA A 59 -1.65 1.35 -5.30
C ALA A 59 -1.67 -0.16 -5.58
N GLU A 60 -2.44 -0.62 -6.56
CA GLU A 60 -2.51 -2.04 -6.96
C GLU A 60 -1.14 -2.56 -7.40
N THR A 61 -0.42 -1.80 -8.23
CA THR A 61 0.92 -2.18 -8.70
C THR A 61 1.87 -2.38 -7.52
N LEU A 62 1.88 -1.46 -6.55
CA LEU A 62 2.73 -1.55 -5.37
C LEU A 62 2.35 -2.72 -4.44
N PHE A 63 1.06 -3.02 -4.27
CA PHE A 63 0.65 -4.19 -3.50
C PHE A 63 1.10 -5.49 -4.16
N VAL A 64 0.96 -5.58 -5.49
CA VAL A 64 1.40 -6.76 -6.25
C VAL A 64 2.92 -6.94 -6.14
N ASP A 65 3.70 -5.88 -6.30
CA ASP A 65 5.16 -5.93 -6.15
C ASP A 65 5.58 -6.39 -4.74
N ALA A 66 4.94 -5.82 -3.70
CA ALA A 66 5.18 -6.21 -2.32
C ALA A 66 4.89 -7.69 -2.07
N LEU A 67 3.76 -8.19 -2.60
CA LEU A 67 3.36 -9.59 -2.45
C LEU A 67 4.33 -10.53 -3.19
N GLN A 68 4.81 -10.15 -4.39
CA GLN A 68 5.82 -10.95 -5.12
C GLN A 68 7.14 -11.08 -4.35
N ILE A 69 7.58 -10.00 -3.68
CA ILE A 69 8.78 -10.03 -2.83
C ILE A 69 8.58 -10.99 -1.66
N LEU A 70 7.42 -10.92 -0.98
CA LEU A 70 7.09 -11.77 0.16
C LEU A 70 6.84 -13.23 -0.25
N GLU A 71 6.38 -13.47 -1.48
CA GLU A 71 6.22 -14.81 -2.04
C GLU A 71 7.58 -15.51 -2.17
N LYS A 72 8.60 -14.80 -2.66
CA LYS A 72 9.96 -15.31 -2.85
C LYS A 72 10.72 -15.57 -1.54
N LYS A 73 10.27 -15.03 -0.40
CA LYS A 73 10.92 -15.20 0.92
C LYS A 73 9.97 -15.78 1.98
N PRO A 74 9.68 -17.09 1.96
CA PRO A 74 8.75 -17.73 2.88
C PRO A 74 9.04 -17.56 4.38
N GLY A 75 10.33 -17.48 4.74
CA GLY A 75 10.76 -17.41 6.15
C GLY A 75 10.57 -16.06 6.82
N GLU A 76 10.42 -14.98 6.05
CA GLU A 76 10.20 -13.60 6.56
C GLU A 76 8.70 -13.23 6.57
N ARG A 77 7.80 -14.16 6.20
CA ARG A 77 6.35 -13.97 6.03
C ARG A 77 5.56 -13.61 7.30
N SER A 78 6.18 -13.62 8.47
CA SER A 78 5.51 -13.99 9.72
C SER A 78 4.59 -12.95 10.38
N LEU A 79 4.66 -11.66 10.05
CA LEU A 79 3.88 -10.64 10.80
C LEU A 79 3.10 -9.66 9.93
N GLU A 80 3.66 -9.25 8.79
CA GLU A 80 3.09 -8.15 8.00
C GLU A 80 2.17 -8.62 6.86
N LEU A 81 2.31 -9.89 6.42
CA LEU A 81 1.55 -10.42 5.27
C LEU A 81 0.03 -10.36 5.45
N PRO A 82 -0.57 -10.72 6.60
CA PRO A 82 -2.01 -10.60 6.79
C PRO A 82 -2.51 -9.16 6.60
N SER A 83 -1.80 -8.18 7.18
CA SER A 83 -2.13 -6.76 7.06
C SER A 83 -2.06 -6.27 5.61
N ILE A 84 -1.04 -6.71 4.85
CA ILE A 84 -0.88 -6.35 3.45
C ILE A 84 -2.02 -6.94 2.60
N LEU A 85 -2.39 -8.19 2.84
CA LEU A 85 -3.51 -8.84 2.13
C LEU A 85 -4.85 -8.18 2.46
N GLU A 86 -5.10 -7.82 3.72
CA GLU A 86 -6.29 -7.10 4.12
C GLU A 86 -6.38 -5.73 3.44
N ALA A 87 -5.28 -4.97 3.41
CA ALA A 87 -5.22 -3.67 2.75
C ALA A 87 -5.40 -3.79 1.23
N TYR A 88 -4.82 -4.82 0.61
CA TYR A 88 -5.00 -5.09 -0.82
C TYR A 88 -6.44 -5.49 -1.15
N ALA A 89 -7.07 -6.34 -0.32
CA ALA A 89 -8.47 -6.69 -0.49
C ALA A 89 -9.40 -5.48 -0.36
N LEU A 90 -9.09 -4.54 0.55
CA LEU A 90 -9.80 -3.27 0.65
C LEU A 90 -9.66 -2.44 -0.63
N LEU A 91 -8.45 -2.33 -1.18
CA LEU A 91 -8.21 -1.65 -2.45
C LEU A 91 -9.06 -2.24 -3.58
N LEU A 92 -9.09 -3.57 -3.73
CA LEU A 92 -9.87 -4.22 -4.79
C LEU A 92 -11.37 -3.90 -4.68
N ARG A 93 -11.91 -3.90 -3.45
CA ARG A 93 -13.30 -3.50 -3.19
C ARG A 93 -13.55 -2.05 -3.57
N LEU A 94 -12.68 -1.13 -3.19
CA LEU A 94 -12.81 0.30 -3.51
C LEU A 94 -12.72 0.57 -5.01
N LYS A 95 -11.79 -0.10 -5.70
CA LYS A 95 -11.64 -0.01 -7.16
C LYS A 95 -12.90 -0.50 -7.88
N SER A 96 -13.42 -1.67 -7.48
CA SER A 96 -14.64 -2.21 -8.08
C SER A 96 -15.87 -1.31 -7.84
N ALA A 97 -15.94 -0.63 -6.69
CA ALA A 97 -17.00 0.33 -6.39
C ALA A 97 -16.89 1.61 -7.24
N GLU A 98 -15.67 2.10 -7.49
CA GLU A 98 -15.44 3.23 -8.40
C GLU A 98 -15.87 2.89 -9.83
N GLU A 99 -15.46 1.72 -10.34
CA GLU A 99 -15.82 1.24 -11.67
C GLU A 99 -17.35 1.08 -11.81
N ALA A 100 -18.02 0.54 -10.80
CA ALA A 100 -19.48 0.44 -10.79
C ALA A 100 -20.14 1.82 -10.81
N SER A 101 -19.67 2.77 -9.99
CA SER A 101 -20.21 4.13 -9.96
C SER A 101 -20.00 4.90 -11.26
N ALA A 102 -18.92 4.62 -11.98
CA ALA A 102 -18.63 5.23 -13.28
C ALA A 102 -19.51 4.68 -14.42
N MET A 103 -20.07 3.47 -14.26
CA MET A 103 -20.97 2.85 -15.24
C MET A 103 -22.43 3.31 -15.06
N GLU A 104 -22.79 3.77 -13.86
CA GLU A 104 -24.14 4.26 -13.53
C GLU A 104 -24.34 5.76 -13.80
N ALA A 105 -23.27 6.51 -14.16
CA ALA A 105 -23.27 7.94 -14.43
C ALA A 105 -23.32 8.26 -15.94
#